data_AF-A0A8H7W8D3-F1
#
_entry.id   AF-A0A8H7W8D3-F1
#
_cell.length_a   1.000
_cell.length_b   1.000
_cell.length_c   1.000
_cell.angle_alpha   90.00
_cell.angle_beta   90.00
_cell.angle_gamma   90.00
#
_symmetry.space_group_name_H-M   'P 1'
#
loop_
_entity.id
_entity.type
_entity.pdbx_description
1 polymer ?
#
loop_
_entity_poly.entity_id
_entity_poly.type
_entity_poly.pdbx_seq_one_letter_code
_entity_poly.pdbx_strand_id
1 'polypeptide(L)'
;MAAEYTFTERNTECLLDIATEIIQPLTDASQTIGVAESLTGGGLMAALTNVPGASAAFRGGVVSYATPLKEHLLKVDGDLIKREGVIYGDMAWQMAEGARQISMVDGSAKTWGLGTTGVEARQHRMGHRLERCTLALLPLR
;
A
#
# COMPACT_ATOMS: atom_id res chain seq x y z
N MET A 1 -14.70 -4.86 -11.32
CA MET A 1 -14.21 -4.10 -12.50
C MET A 1 -12.85 -3.57 -12.12
N ALA A 2 -11.77 -4.08 -12.69
CA ALA A 2 -10.45 -3.49 -12.48
C ALA A 2 -10.47 -2.09 -13.11
N ALA A 3 -10.07 -1.06 -12.35
CA ALA A 3 -9.93 0.27 -12.93
C ALA A 3 -8.87 0.21 -14.05
N GLU A 4 -9.12 0.89 -15.16
CA GLU A 4 -8.13 1.05 -16.23
C GLU A 4 -7.03 1.97 -15.69
N TYR A 5 -5.84 1.42 -15.43
CA TYR A 5 -4.69 2.19 -14.97
C TYR A 5 -3.81 2.52 -16.18
N THR A 6 -3.67 3.80 -16.49
CA THR A 6 -2.68 4.27 -17.46
C THR A 6 -1.35 4.40 -16.75
N PHE A 7 -0.41 3.50 -17.07
CA PHE A 7 0.98 3.69 -16.65
C PHE A 7 1.59 4.84 -17.46
N THR A 8 2.10 5.86 -16.78
CA THR A 8 2.84 6.96 -17.41
C THR A 8 4.31 6.81 -17.05
N GLU A 9 5.15 6.58 -18.06
CA GLU A 9 6.60 6.56 -17.88
C GLU A 9 7.09 8.00 -17.62
N ARG A 10 7.81 8.21 -16.51
CA ARG A 10 8.29 9.53 -16.08
C ARG A 10 9.79 9.48 -15.82
N ASN A 11 10.53 10.43 -16.38
CA ASN A 11 11.98 10.37 -16.56
C ASN A 11 12.74 11.58 -15.97
N THR A 12 12.06 12.56 -15.40
CA THR A 12 12.69 13.76 -14.80
C THR A 12 12.12 14.21 -13.45
N GLU A 13 11.13 13.49 -12.92
CA GLU A 13 10.51 13.84 -11.64
C GLU A 13 11.28 13.23 -10.47
N CYS A 14 11.42 14.02 -9.40
CA CYS A 14 11.89 13.48 -8.15
C CYS A 14 10.74 12.79 -7.41
N LEU A 15 11.09 11.93 -6.44
CA LEU A 15 10.11 11.22 -5.62
C LEU A 15 9.12 12.16 -4.92
N LEU A 16 9.55 13.41 -4.63
CA LEU A 16 8.70 14.44 -4.05
C LEU A 16 7.61 14.92 -5.02
N ASP A 17 7.88 15.00 -6.33
CA ASP A 17 6.88 15.42 -7.32
C ASP A 17 5.75 14.38 -7.39
N ILE A 18 6.11 13.10 -7.50
CA ILE A 18 5.15 11.98 -7.52
C ILE A 18 4.35 11.93 -6.21
N ALA A 19 5.00 12.08 -5.06
CA ALA A 19 4.31 12.09 -3.77
C ALA A 19 3.35 13.29 -3.66
N THR A 20 3.73 14.46 -4.18
CA THR A 20 2.88 15.66 -4.19
C THR A 20 1.63 15.46 -5.03
N GLU A 21 1.73 14.79 -6.17
CA GLU A 21 0.57 14.44 -7.01
C GLU A 21 -0.40 13.45 -6.35
N ILE A 22 0.02 12.76 -5.30
CA ILE A 22 -0.87 11.93 -4.47
C ILE A 22 -1.49 12.78 -3.36
N ILE A 23 -0.68 13.56 -2.64
CA ILE A 23 -1.11 14.30 -1.45
C ILE A 23 -2.03 15.48 -1.81
N GLN A 24 -1.75 16.22 -2.88
CA GLN A 24 -2.49 17.44 -3.21
C GLN A 24 -3.96 17.14 -3.55
N PRO A 25 -4.29 16.19 -4.46
CA PRO A 25 -5.69 15.90 -4.79
C PRO A 25 -6.49 15.36 -3.60
N LEU A 26 -5.85 14.57 -2.73
CA LEU A 26 -6.48 14.07 -1.51
C LEU A 26 -6.79 15.23 -0.55
N THR A 27 -5.85 16.15 -0.38
CA THR A 27 -6.02 17.35 0.45
C THR A 27 -7.16 18.21 -0.08
N ASP A 28 -7.17 18.51 -1.38
CA ASP A 28 -8.20 19.34 -2.03
C ASP A 28 -9.59 18.71 -1.91
N ALA A 29 -9.67 17.38 -1.96
CA ALA A 29 -10.91 16.63 -1.81
C ALA A 29 -11.33 16.39 -0.34
N SER A 30 -10.54 16.84 0.65
CA SER A 30 -10.72 16.51 2.07
C SER A 30 -10.80 14.99 2.31
N GLN A 31 -9.95 14.25 1.60
CA GLN A 31 -9.79 12.81 1.67
C GLN A 31 -8.44 12.48 2.30
N THR A 32 -8.36 11.29 2.88
CA THR A 32 -7.15 10.85 3.57
C THR A 32 -6.69 9.50 3.07
N ILE A 33 -5.44 9.11 3.35
CA ILE A 33 -4.88 7.81 2.95
C ILE A 33 -4.08 7.18 4.09
N GLY A 34 -4.30 5.88 4.28
CA GLY A 34 -3.50 5.01 5.14
C GLY A 34 -2.72 3.98 4.32
N VAL A 35 -1.50 3.67 4.75
CA VAL A 35 -0.58 2.79 4.00
C VAL A 35 -0.17 1.56 4.83
N ALA A 36 -0.14 0.39 4.21
CA ALA A 36 0.50 -0.81 4.73
C ALA A 36 1.64 -1.22 3.81
N GLU A 37 2.86 -1.28 4.35
CA GLU A 37 4.06 -1.70 3.62
C GLU A 37 4.53 -3.07 4.10
N SER A 38 5.07 -3.87 3.18
CA SER A 38 5.90 -5.04 3.52
C SER A 38 7.31 -4.81 2.99
N LEU A 39 7.58 -5.20 1.73
CA LEU A 39 8.92 -5.19 1.13
C LEU A 39 9.56 -3.80 1.06
N THR A 40 8.74 -2.75 0.93
CA THR A 40 9.22 -1.36 0.78
C THR A 40 9.70 -0.75 2.09
N GLY A 41 9.44 -1.39 3.25
CA GLY A 41 10.11 -1.08 4.51
C GLY A 41 9.85 0.31 5.11
N GLY A 42 8.87 1.06 4.61
CA GLY A 42 8.61 2.44 5.03
C GLY A 42 8.98 3.48 3.97
N GLY A 43 9.59 3.08 2.85
CA GLY A 43 10.02 4.01 1.80
C GLY A 43 8.86 4.79 1.17
N LEU A 44 7.69 4.16 1.02
CA LEU A 44 6.50 4.83 0.49
C LEU A 44 5.95 5.84 1.49
N MET A 45 5.82 5.45 2.77
CA MET A 45 5.38 6.35 3.83
C MET A 45 6.34 7.53 4.01
N ALA A 46 7.66 7.29 3.91
CA ALA A 46 8.66 8.35 3.95
C ALA A 46 8.50 9.33 2.78
N ALA A 47 8.27 8.83 1.56
CA ALA A 47 8.01 9.66 0.39
C ALA A 47 6.79 10.58 0.59
N LEU A 48 5.67 10.02 1.06
CA LEU A 48 4.45 10.78 1.32
C LEU A 48 4.63 11.81 2.44
N THR A 49 5.33 11.44 3.51
CA THR A 49 5.57 12.34 4.66
C THR A 49 6.47 13.53 4.31
N ASN A 50 7.32 13.40 3.29
CA ASN A 50 8.19 14.48 2.84
C ASN A 50 7.45 15.60 2.09
N VAL A 51 6.19 15.41 1.70
CA VAL A 51 5.40 16.48 1.06
C VAL A 51 5.02 17.52 2.12
N PRO A 52 5.33 18.82 1.91
CA PRO A 52 4.87 19.87 2.82
C PRO A 52 3.36 19.85 2.98
N GLY A 53 2.88 19.80 4.24
CA GLY A 53 1.44 19.72 4.52
C GLY A 53 0.83 18.33 4.41
N ALA A 54 1.62 17.27 4.21
CA ALA A 54 1.15 15.89 4.06
C ALA A 54 0.17 15.43 5.16
N SER A 55 0.28 15.96 6.39
CA SER A 55 -0.64 15.65 7.50
C SER A 55 -2.11 15.94 7.21
N ALA A 56 -2.44 16.76 6.22
CA ALA A 56 -3.81 17.02 5.80
C ALA A 56 -4.48 15.80 5.13
N ALA A 57 -3.69 14.96 4.45
CA ALA A 57 -4.16 13.79 3.71
C ALA A 57 -3.57 12.47 4.21
N PHE A 58 -2.27 12.41 4.49
CA PHE A 58 -1.59 11.20 4.95
C PHE A 58 -1.77 11.01 6.46
N ARG A 59 -2.40 9.90 6.84
CA ARG A 59 -2.72 9.57 8.25
C ARG A 59 -1.69 8.68 8.92
N GLY A 60 -0.68 8.23 8.18
CA GLY A 60 0.26 7.22 8.64
C GLY A 60 -0.07 5.84 8.13
N GLY A 61 0.51 4.84 8.78
CA GLY A 61 0.46 3.48 8.29
C GLY A 61 1.32 2.53 9.12
N VAL A 62 1.54 1.33 8.59
CA VAL A 62 2.31 0.29 9.26
C VAL A 62 3.26 -0.42 8.29
N VAL A 63 4.47 -0.69 8.74
CA VAL A 63 5.36 -1.67 8.11
C VAL A 63 5.11 -3.02 8.76
N SER A 64 4.63 -3.99 8.00
CA SER A 64 4.24 -5.32 8.46
C SER A 64 4.98 -6.41 7.68
N TYR A 65 6.30 -6.52 7.86
CA TYR A 65 7.12 -7.48 7.10
C TYR A 65 6.80 -8.94 7.46
N ALA A 66 6.64 -9.25 8.75
CA ALA A 66 6.34 -10.60 9.22
C ALA A 66 4.84 -10.95 9.07
N THR A 67 4.53 -12.18 8.64
CA THR A 67 3.13 -12.65 8.48
C THR A 67 2.28 -12.48 9.75
N PRO A 68 2.76 -12.81 10.98
CA PRO A 68 1.98 -12.60 12.19
C PRO A 68 1.61 -11.13 12.44
N LEU A 69 2.44 -10.19 12.00
CA LEU A 69 2.11 -8.76 12.10
C LEU A 69 1.03 -8.34 11.11
N LYS A 70 1.03 -8.91 9.89
CA LYS A 70 -0.03 -8.69 8.90
C LYS A 70 -1.38 -9.16 9.45
N GLU A 71 -1.42 -10.34 10.07
CA GLU A 71 -2.64 -10.86 10.71
C GLU A 71 -3.09 -10.00 11.89
N HIS A 72 -2.16 -9.67 12.79
CA HIS A 72 -2.48 -8.96 14.02
C HIS A 72 -2.97 -7.52 13.76
N LEU A 73 -2.23 -6.76 12.96
CA LEU A 73 -2.44 -5.32 12.75
C LEU A 73 -3.41 -5.04 11.61
N LEU A 74 -3.35 -5.81 10.52
CA LEU A 74 -4.10 -5.54 9.29
C LEU A 74 -5.25 -6.51 9.05
N LYS A 75 -5.42 -7.52 9.92
CA LYS A 75 -6.45 -8.57 9.79
C LYS A 75 -6.35 -9.34 8.46
N VAL A 76 -5.14 -9.40 7.90
CA VAL A 76 -4.85 -10.24 6.74
C VAL A 76 -4.99 -11.70 7.13
N ASP A 77 -5.60 -12.50 6.27
CA ASP A 77 -5.68 -13.94 6.38
C ASP A 77 -4.30 -14.55 6.07
N GLY A 78 -3.56 -14.98 7.10
CA GLY A 78 -2.24 -15.57 6.89
C GLY A 78 -2.24 -16.99 6.34
N ASP A 79 -3.40 -17.65 6.26
CA ASP A 79 -3.56 -18.93 5.57
C ASP A 79 -3.86 -18.75 4.07
N LEU A 80 -4.12 -17.51 3.61
CA LEU A 80 -4.36 -17.19 2.21
C LEU A 80 -3.26 -17.72 1.27
N ILE A 81 -1.98 -17.53 1.63
CA ILE A 81 -0.83 -18.02 0.85
C ILE A 81 -0.83 -19.56 0.78
N LYS A 82 -1.20 -20.23 1.87
CA LYS A 82 -1.20 -21.70 1.93
C LYS A 82 -2.33 -22.29 1.09
N ARG A 83 -3.49 -21.64 1.03
CA ARG A 83 -4.67 -22.12 0.30
C ARG A 83 -4.63 -21.79 -1.19
N GLU A 84 -4.26 -20.56 -1.53
CA GLU A 84 -4.47 -20.02 -2.88
C GLU A 84 -3.16 -19.92 -3.68
N GLY A 85 -2.04 -20.27 -3.05
CA GLY A 85 -0.73 -20.05 -3.62
C GLY A 85 -0.43 -18.56 -3.70
N VAL A 86 0.41 -18.19 -4.65
CA VAL A 86 1.02 -16.87 -4.75
C VAL A 86 0.07 -15.86 -5.43
N ILE A 87 -1.18 -15.78 -4.98
CA ILE A 87 -2.14 -14.76 -5.42
C ILE A 87 -1.89 -13.49 -4.59
N TYR A 88 -0.93 -12.69 -5.05
CA TYR A 88 -0.52 -11.45 -4.35
C TYR A 88 -1.58 -10.35 -4.36
N GLY A 89 -2.55 -10.40 -5.29
CA GLY A 89 -3.60 -9.38 -5.43
C GLY A 89 -4.49 -9.30 -4.18
N ASP A 90 -4.96 -10.45 -3.70
CA ASP A 90 -5.85 -10.51 -2.53
C ASP A 90 -5.11 -10.15 -1.23
N MET A 91 -3.84 -10.52 -1.11
CA MET A 91 -3.01 -10.07 0.01
C MET A 91 -2.82 -8.54 -0.02
N ALA A 92 -2.48 -7.96 -1.18
CA ALA A 92 -2.34 -6.52 -1.31
C ALA A 92 -3.66 -5.81 -0.97
N TRP A 93 -4.79 -6.37 -1.41
CA TRP A 93 -6.13 -5.86 -1.11
C TRP A 93 -6.44 -5.89 0.39
N GLN A 94 -6.19 -7.03 1.07
CA GLN A 94 -6.37 -7.13 2.51
C GLN A 94 -5.43 -6.20 3.29
N MET A 95 -4.18 -6.03 2.82
CA MET A 95 -3.26 -5.05 3.39
C MET A 95 -3.78 -3.63 3.24
N ALA A 96 -4.30 -3.26 2.07
CA ALA A 96 -4.91 -1.96 1.82
C ALA A 96 -6.13 -1.75 2.73
N GLU A 97 -6.96 -2.77 2.94
CA GLU A 97 -8.15 -2.67 3.80
C GLU A 97 -7.75 -2.50 5.25
N GLY A 98 -6.79 -3.29 5.73
CA GLY A 98 -6.22 -3.11 7.06
C GLY A 98 -5.65 -1.70 7.24
N ALA A 99 -4.89 -1.21 6.25
CA ALA A 99 -4.32 0.14 6.27
C ALA A 99 -5.39 1.22 6.40
N ARG A 100 -6.47 1.08 5.63
CA ARG A 100 -7.65 1.95 5.70
C ARG A 100 -8.27 1.94 7.10
N GLN A 101 -8.51 0.74 7.66
CA GLN A 101 -9.15 0.60 8.97
C GLN A 101 -8.33 1.20 10.10
N ILE A 102 -7.01 0.95 10.15
CA ILE A 102 -6.16 1.47 11.23
C ILE A 102 -5.92 2.99 11.13
N SER A 103 -6.10 3.58 9.93
CA SER A 103 -5.92 5.01 9.69
C SER A 103 -7.21 5.83 9.80
N MET A 104 -8.37 5.16 9.90
CA MET A 104 -9.65 5.77 10.22
C MET A 104 -9.71 6.11 11.72
N VAL A 105 -9.04 7.19 12.10
CA VAL A 105 -9.19 7.80 13.43
C VAL A 105 -10.41 8.73 13.39
N ASP A 106 -11.20 8.76 14.46
CA ASP A 106 -12.37 9.64 14.64
C ASP A 106 -13.52 9.47 13.61
N GLY A 107 -13.59 8.31 12.92
CA GLY A 107 -14.67 8.03 11.98
C GLY A 107 -14.57 8.81 10.67
N SER A 108 -13.36 9.20 10.24
CA SER A 108 -13.15 9.87 8.94
C SER A 108 -13.62 8.98 7.78
N ALA A 109 -14.84 9.24 7.29
CA ALA A 109 -15.50 8.40 6.29
C ALA A 109 -14.80 8.35 4.91
N LYS A 110 -13.80 9.22 4.68
CA LYS A 110 -13.13 9.38 3.37
C LYS A 110 -11.65 9.01 3.41
N THR A 111 -11.34 7.81 3.91
CA THR A 111 -9.97 7.27 3.92
C THR A 111 -9.76 6.20 2.85
N TRP A 112 -8.78 6.42 1.98
CA TRP A 112 -8.22 5.43 1.05
C TRP A 112 -7.29 4.47 1.78
N GLY A 113 -7.20 3.24 1.29
CA GLY A 113 -6.24 2.26 1.75
C GLY A 113 -5.24 1.90 0.66
N LEU A 114 -3.95 1.87 0.98
CA LEU A 114 -2.91 1.43 0.05
C LEU A 114 -2.08 0.32 0.70
N GLY A 115 -1.98 -0.82 0.03
CA GLY A 115 -1.21 -1.97 0.50
C GLY A 115 -0.12 -2.33 -0.49
N THR A 116 1.11 -2.50 -0.02
CA THR A 116 2.23 -3.05 -0.81
C THR A 116 2.71 -4.37 -0.23
N THR A 117 2.78 -5.40 -1.06
CA THR A 117 3.32 -6.70 -0.69
C THR A 117 4.20 -7.24 -1.81
N GLY A 118 5.16 -8.08 -1.48
CA GLY A 118 6.04 -8.68 -2.46
C GLY A 118 6.93 -9.71 -1.80
N VAL A 119 7.55 -10.54 -2.63
CA VAL A 119 8.59 -11.47 -2.18
C VAL A 119 9.94 -10.99 -2.68
N GLU A 120 10.91 -11.01 -1.78
CA GLU A 120 12.31 -11.07 -2.20
C GLU A 120 12.55 -12.43 -2.85
N ALA A 121 13.31 -12.44 -3.94
CA ALA A 121 13.63 -13.66 -4.66
C ALA A 121 14.35 -14.65 -3.74
N ARG A 122 13.62 -15.65 -3.21
CA ARG A 122 14.24 -16.88 -2.75
C ARG A 122 14.44 -17.78 -3.96
N GLN A 123 15.62 -18.38 -4.09
CA GLN A 123 15.89 -19.37 -5.12
C GLN A 123 14.78 -20.43 -5.09
N HIS A 124 13.94 -20.43 -6.12
CA HIS A 124 13.04 -21.54 -6.36
C HIS A 124 13.90 -22.75 -6.74
N ARG A 125 13.55 -23.97 -6.28
CA ARG A 125 14.19 -25.24 -6.69
C ARG A 125 14.20 -25.48 -8.22
N MET A 126 13.61 -24.58 -9.01
CA MET A 126 13.42 -24.63 -10.46
C MET A 126 14.08 -23.44 -11.21
N GLY A 127 15.12 -22.80 -10.65
CA GLY A 127 16.03 -21.93 -11.42
C GLY A 127 15.52 -20.56 -11.89
N HIS A 128 14.24 -20.22 -11.69
CA HIS A 128 13.70 -18.90 -12.06
C HIS A 128 13.72 -17.92 -10.89
N ARG A 129 14.30 -16.72 -11.13
CA ARG A 129 14.29 -15.58 -10.21
C ARG A 129 12.94 -14.87 -10.35
N LEU A 130 12.12 -14.87 -9.31
CA LEU A 130 10.85 -14.15 -9.29
C LEU A 130 10.96 -13.00 -8.29
N GLU A 131 11.21 -11.80 -8.81
CA GLU A 131 11.01 -10.55 -8.08
C GLU A 131 9.65 -10.01 -8.52
N ARG A 132 8.69 -9.95 -7.59
CA ARG A 132 7.36 -9.41 -7.88
C ARG A 132 6.88 -8.59 -6.68
N CYS A 133 6.65 -7.31 -6.94
CA CYS A 133 5.92 -6.41 -6.05
C CYS A 133 4.47 -6.31 -6.55
N THR A 134 3.52 -6.30 -5.64
CA THR A 134 2.09 -6.14 -5.92
C THR A 134 1.52 -5.08 -5.00
N LEU A 135 0.71 -4.20 -5.56
CA LEU A 135 0.06 -3.12 -4.84
C LEU A 135 -1.45 -3.18 -5.05
N ALA A 136 -2.21 -2.74 -4.06
CA ALA A 136 -3.64 -2.53 -4.17
C ALA A 136 -4.01 -1.18 -3.57
N LEU A 137 -4.86 -0.45 -4.29
CA LEU A 137 -5.46 0.80 -3.85
C LEU A 137 -6.97 0.58 -3.67
N LEU A 138 -7.48 0.89 -2.48
CA LEU A 138 -8.89 0.82 -2.14
C LEU A 138 -9.55 2.18 -2.27
N PRO A 139 -10.56 2.31 -3.14
CA PRO A 139 -11.35 3.53 -3.21
C PRO A 139 -12.19 3.74 -1.95
N LEU A 140 -12.63 4.98 -1.79
CA LEU A 140 -13.60 5.35 -0.77
C LEU A 140 -14.89 4.52 -0.93
N ARG A 141 -15.52 4.18 0.20
CA ARG A 141 -16.87 3.60 0.22
C ARG A 141 -17.93 4.69 0.34
#